data_AF-A0A257QK19-F1
#
_entry.id   AF-A0A257QK19-F1
#
_cell.length_a   1.000
_cell.length_b   1.000
_cell.length_c   1.000
_cell.angle_alpha   90.00
_cell.angle_beta   90.00
_cell.angle_gamma   90.00
#
_symmetry.space_group_name_H-M   'P 1'
#
loop_
_entity.id
_entity.type
_entity.pdbx_description
1 polymer ?
#
loop_
_entity_poly.entity_id
_entity_poly.type
_entity_poly.pdbx_seq_one_letter_code
_entity_poly.pdbx_strand_id
1 'polypeptide(L)'
;MRESDPILNIASAFAYSQSHEHLDKLHPADRTSIVLSRQAGTREEAICEKLTHLLIEKTHAPWNLYDRNLIDTVLKDHQLPVDLAKYIPEDKGNEVENLLQEIVGLHPSSWTLFEKTSETIFRLAQRGHVILVGRAANIICAGLPQVFSVRLIGSYKVRVEYIQNSLKLSYEDARAYVDHLDGARKGYAQKYFNEDIDNPLLYHITIHTDRFTDDYIASLIADGVVAFQKYLISKK
;
A
#
# COMPACT_ATOMS: atom_id res chain seq x y z
N MET A 1 -23.59 18.20 3.96
CA MET A 1 -22.43 17.30 4.00
C MET A 1 -22.29 16.74 2.60
N ARG A 2 -21.25 17.13 1.86
CA ARG A 2 -21.01 16.60 0.51
C ARG A 2 -20.08 15.41 0.66
N GLU A 3 -20.58 14.23 0.31
CA GLU A 3 -19.77 13.04 0.07
C GLU A 3 -18.76 13.39 -1.03
N SER A 4 -17.48 13.16 -0.76
CA SER A 4 -16.41 13.35 -1.73
C SER A 4 -16.48 12.23 -2.77
N ASP A 5 -16.83 12.58 -4.00
CA ASP A 5 -16.98 11.68 -5.16
C ASP A 5 -15.69 10.90 -5.46
N PRO A 6 -15.69 9.55 -5.39
CA PRO A 6 -14.52 8.70 -5.72
C PRO A 6 -14.07 8.79 -7.19
N ILE A 7 -14.95 9.25 -8.08
CA ILE A 7 -14.71 9.36 -9.52
C ILE A 7 -13.73 10.51 -9.84
N LEU A 8 -13.63 11.52 -8.97
CA LEU A 8 -12.75 12.68 -9.19
C LEU A 8 -11.24 12.34 -9.05
N ASN A 9 -10.88 11.22 -8.43
CA ASN A 9 -9.47 10.88 -8.15
C ASN A 9 -8.81 9.99 -9.23
N ILE A 10 -9.60 9.38 -10.11
CA ILE A 10 -9.11 8.42 -11.12
C ILE A 10 -8.74 9.14 -12.43
N ALA A 11 -9.53 10.14 -12.83
CA ALA A 11 -9.25 10.97 -14.00
C ALA A 11 -8.00 11.83 -13.79
N SER A 12 -7.77 12.31 -12.56
CA SER A 12 -6.55 13.02 -12.18
C SER A 12 -5.32 12.12 -12.23
N ALA A 13 -5.38 10.90 -11.68
CA ALA A 13 -4.26 9.96 -11.69
C ALA A 13 -3.88 9.48 -13.12
N PHE A 14 -4.86 9.28 -14.00
CA PHE A 14 -4.62 8.88 -15.39
C PHE A 14 -4.14 10.05 -16.27
N ALA A 15 -4.73 11.24 -16.09
CA ALA A 15 -4.20 12.45 -16.73
C ALA A 15 -2.79 12.78 -16.22
N TYR A 16 -2.51 12.52 -14.94
CA TYR A 16 -1.20 12.67 -14.32
C TYR A 16 -0.18 11.68 -14.88
N SER A 17 -0.55 10.40 -15.04
CA SER A 17 0.34 9.37 -15.62
C SER A 17 0.71 9.63 -17.08
N GLN A 18 -0.21 10.17 -17.88
CA GLN A 18 0.06 10.49 -19.29
C GLN A 18 0.78 11.83 -19.51
N SER A 19 0.63 12.81 -18.62
CA SER A 19 1.25 14.14 -18.77
C SER A 19 2.70 14.23 -18.28
N HIS A 20 3.23 13.19 -17.64
CA HIS A 20 4.49 13.26 -16.87
C HIS A 20 5.56 12.22 -17.27
N GLU A 21 5.67 11.82 -18.54
CA GLU A 21 6.79 10.99 -19.07
C GLU A 21 8.21 11.55 -18.74
N HIS A 22 8.30 12.82 -18.34
CA HIS A 22 9.56 13.44 -17.91
C HIS A 22 10.05 12.99 -16.52
N LEU A 23 9.21 12.36 -15.68
CA LEU A 23 9.60 11.89 -14.35
C LEU A 23 10.68 10.80 -14.39
N ASP A 24 10.77 10.05 -15.49
CA ASP A 24 11.82 9.03 -15.69
C ASP A 24 13.23 9.65 -15.79
N LYS A 25 13.33 10.95 -16.09
CA LYS A 25 14.57 11.73 -16.15
C LYS A 25 14.95 12.39 -14.82
N LEU A 26 14.09 12.32 -13.81
CA LEU A 26 14.36 12.90 -12.50
C LEU A 26 15.37 12.05 -11.71
N HIS A 27 16.20 12.72 -10.92
CA HIS A 27 17.10 12.04 -10.00
C HIS A 27 16.28 11.22 -8.99
N PRO A 28 16.72 10.02 -8.58
CA PRO A 28 16.01 9.17 -7.61
C PRO A 28 15.43 9.91 -6.39
N ALA A 29 16.17 10.89 -5.85
CA ALA A 29 15.70 11.73 -4.74
C ALA A 29 14.45 12.57 -5.07
N ASP A 30 14.33 13.05 -6.30
CA ASP A 30 13.22 13.89 -6.78
C ASP A 30 12.00 13.05 -7.19
N ARG A 31 12.05 11.73 -6.98
CA ARG A 31 10.99 10.77 -7.29
C ARG A 31 10.91 9.64 -6.25
N THR A 32 11.02 9.98 -4.97
CA THR A 32 10.93 8.99 -3.88
C THR A 32 9.55 8.35 -3.83
N SER A 33 9.50 7.06 -3.50
CA SER A 33 8.26 6.30 -3.31
C SER A 33 8.25 5.67 -1.94
N ILE A 34 7.05 5.39 -1.41
CA ILE A 34 6.87 4.70 -0.14
C ILE A 34 6.20 3.36 -0.41
N VAL A 35 6.72 2.31 0.21
CA VAL A 35 6.06 1.01 0.29
C VAL A 35 5.73 0.73 1.74
N LEU A 36 4.46 0.45 2.03
CA LEU A 36 3.94 0.28 3.38
C LEU A 36 3.39 -1.13 3.55
N SER A 37 4.04 -1.93 4.38
CA SER A 37 3.56 -3.21 4.87
C SER A 37 2.94 -3.05 6.26
N ARG A 38 2.05 -3.98 6.64
CA ARG A 38 1.34 -3.88 7.91
C ARG A 38 0.77 -5.19 8.41
N GLN A 39 0.67 -5.32 9.73
CA GLN A 39 -0.23 -6.26 10.38
C GLN A 39 -1.69 -5.77 10.29
N ALA A 40 -2.66 -6.67 10.38
CA ALA A 40 -4.07 -6.30 10.38
C ALA A 40 -4.42 -5.46 11.60
N GLY A 41 -5.26 -4.44 11.43
CA GLY A 41 -5.72 -3.59 12.53
C GLY A 41 -4.70 -2.56 13.03
N THR A 42 -3.70 -2.19 12.22
CA THR A 42 -2.71 -1.15 12.56
C THR A 42 -3.09 0.25 12.06
N ARG A 43 -4.34 0.45 11.63
CA ARG A 43 -4.90 1.76 11.27
C ARG A 43 -4.27 2.38 10.02
N GLU A 44 -3.81 1.55 9.09
CA GLU A 44 -3.04 1.99 7.92
C GLU A 44 -3.79 2.97 7.04
N GLU A 45 -5.12 2.82 6.91
CA GLU A 45 -5.95 3.65 6.04
C GLU A 45 -5.90 5.11 6.49
N ALA A 46 -6.23 5.38 7.76
CA ALA A 46 -6.17 6.72 8.34
C ALA A 46 -4.74 7.30 8.34
N ILE A 47 -3.73 6.47 8.61
CA ILE A 47 -2.32 6.89 8.59
C ILE A 47 -1.89 7.30 7.18
N CYS A 48 -2.25 6.52 6.15
CA CYS A 48 -1.84 6.78 4.76
C CYS A 48 -2.52 8.03 4.19
N GLU A 49 -3.79 8.28 4.52
CA GLU A 49 -4.47 9.51 4.13
C GLU A 49 -3.74 10.75 4.68
N LYS A 50 -3.47 10.76 5.99
CA LYS A 50 -2.73 11.84 6.66
C LYS A 50 -1.32 12.00 6.09
N LEU A 51 -0.61 10.88 5.88
CA LEU A 51 0.73 10.87 5.30
C LEU A 51 0.75 11.48 3.90
N THR A 52 -0.24 11.17 3.07
CA THR A 52 -0.35 11.73 1.71
C THR A 52 -0.44 13.26 1.75
N HIS A 53 -1.30 13.81 2.60
CA HIS A 53 -1.43 15.25 2.77
C HIS A 53 -0.11 15.90 3.26
N LEU A 54 0.53 15.31 4.27
CA LEU A 54 1.79 15.83 4.80
C LEU A 54 2.92 15.81 3.77
N LEU A 55 2.99 14.77 2.93
CA LEU A 55 4.02 14.67 1.89
C LEU A 55 3.80 15.71 0.78
N ILE A 56 2.55 15.92 0.35
CA ILE A 56 2.22 16.98 -0.62
C ILE A 56 2.65 18.35 -0.07
N GLU A 57 2.34 18.62 1.19
CA GLU A 57 2.72 19.87 1.85
C GLU A 57 4.24 20.04 1.96
N LYS A 58 4.96 19.01 2.44
CA LYS A 58 6.40 19.08 2.72
C LYS A 58 7.28 19.04 1.47
N THR A 59 6.84 18.35 0.42
CA THR A 59 7.65 18.12 -0.78
C THR A 59 7.21 18.96 -1.97
N HIS A 60 6.02 19.57 -1.90
CA HIS A 60 5.36 20.26 -3.02
C HIS A 60 5.21 19.38 -4.28
N ALA A 61 5.24 18.06 -4.11
CA ALA A 61 5.05 17.07 -5.16
C ALA A 61 3.67 16.39 -5.02
N PRO A 62 3.06 15.94 -6.13
CA PRO A 62 1.73 15.32 -6.12
C PRO A 62 1.82 13.83 -5.75
N TRP A 63 1.76 13.54 -4.45
CA TRP A 63 1.78 12.17 -3.94
C TRP A 63 0.44 11.46 -4.16
N ASN A 64 0.50 10.19 -4.60
CA ASN A 64 -0.67 9.36 -4.85
C ASN A 64 -0.66 8.10 -3.98
N LEU A 65 -1.78 7.80 -3.32
CA LEU A 65 -1.96 6.59 -2.52
C LEU A 65 -2.58 5.47 -3.36
N TYR A 66 -1.87 4.34 -3.46
CA TYR A 66 -2.36 3.10 -4.07
C TYR A 66 -2.45 2.02 -2.99
N ASP A 67 -3.68 1.81 -2.53
CA ASP A 67 -4.09 0.67 -1.71
C ASP A 67 -5.03 -0.23 -2.55
N ARG A 68 -6.33 -0.25 -2.26
CA ARG A 68 -7.32 -1.09 -2.97
C ARG A 68 -7.52 -0.72 -4.45
N ASN A 69 -7.32 0.55 -4.82
CA ASN A 69 -7.49 1.05 -6.20
C ASN A 69 -6.36 0.64 -7.17
N LEU A 70 -5.34 -0.09 -6.68
CA LEU A 70 -4.27 -0.60 -7.54
C LEU A 70 -4.79 -1.60 -8.59
N ILE A 71 -5.83 -2.38 -8.26
CA ILE A 71 -6.42 -3.36 -9.18
C ILE A 71 -6.98 -2.67 -10.42
N ASP A 72 -7.71 -1.58 -10.25
CA ASP A 72 -8.23 -0.78 -11.36
C ASP A 72 -7.11 -0.25 -12.26
N THR A 73 -5.98 0.11 -11.66
CA THR A 73 -4.78 0.56 -12.37
C THR A 73 -4.16 -0.59 -13.18
N VAL A 74 -4.06 -1.78 -12.58
CA VAL A 74 -3.56 -2.99 -13.25
C VAL A 74 -4.45 -3.38 -14.44
N LEU A 75 -5.78 -3.39 -14.26
CA LEU A 75 -6.71 -3.74 -15.33
C LEU A 75 -6.58 -2.78 -16.52
N LYS A 76 -6.48 -1.47 -16.25
CA LYS A 76 -6.32 -0.43 -17.28
C LYS A 76 -4.97 -0.53 -17.99
N ASP A 77 -3.86 -0.58 -17.25
CA ASP A 77 -2.50 -0.57 -17.81
C ASP A 77 -2.25 -1.74 -18.75
N HIS A 78 -2.81 -2.91 -18.44
CA HIS A 78 -2.58 -4.14 -19.18
C HIS A 78 -3.68 -4.48 -20.19
N GLN A 79 -4.60 -3.54 -20.46
CA GLN A 79 -5.73 -3.72 -21.37
C GLN A 79 -6.51 -5.02 -21.10
N LEU A 80 -6.58 -5.41 -19.84
CA LEU A 80 -7.30 -6.61 -19.45
C LEU A 80 -8.80 -6.32 -19.54
N PRO A 81 -9.62 -7.24 -20.09
CA PRO A 81 -11.05 -7.06 -20.17
C PRO A 81 -11.64 -6.63 -18.83
N VAL A 82 -12.43 -5.55 -18.81
CA VAL A 82 -13.11 -5.07 -17.59
C VAL A 82 -14.00 -6.18 -17.01
N ASP A 83 -14.46 -7.13 -17.83
CA ASP A 83 -15.19 -8.31 -17.38
C ASP A 83 -14.37 -9.29 -16.51
N LEU A 84 -13.03 -9.21 -16.48
CA LEU A 84 -12.23 -9.87 -15.44
C LEU A 84 -12.57 -9.31 -14.06
N ALA A 85 -12.96 -8.03 -13.97
CA ALA A 85 -13.47 -7.44 -12.72
C ALA A 85 -14.77 -8.12 -12.26
N LYS A 86 -15.54 -8.80 -13.12
CA LYS A 86 -16.73 -9.56 -12.66
C LYS A 86 -16.36 -10.84 -11.90
N TYR A 87 -15.14 -11.34 -12.09
CA TYR A 87 -14.56 -12.40 -11.27
C TYR A 87 -13.79 -11.82 -10.07
N ILE A 88 -13.75 -10.48 -9.95
CA ILE A 88 -13.26 -9.71 -8.80
C ILE A 88 -14.51 -9.20 -8.08
N PRO A 89 -15.04 -9.94 -7.11
CA PRO A 89 -16.36 -9.65 -6.58
C PRO A 89 -16.52 -8.19 -6.12
N GLU A 90 -17.56 -7.53 -6.66
CA GLU A 90 -17.76 -6.08 -6.66
C GLU A 90 -18.56 -5.55 -5.45
N ASP A 91 -18.96 -6.38 -4.49
CA ASP A 91 -19.99 -5.97 -3.54
C ASP A 91 -19.45 -5.31 -2.24
N LYS A 92 -19.95 -4.10 -2.00
CA LYS A 92 -19.64 -3.29 -0.83
C LYS A 92 -20.34 -3.88 0.40
N GLY A 93 -19.68 -4.74 1.14
CA GLY A 93 -20.17 -5.11 2.48
C GLY A 93 -19.55 -6.32 3.18
N ASN A 94 -18.80 -7.19 2.51
CA ASN A 94 -18.31 -8.41 3.18
C ASN A 94 -16.79 -8.36 3.41
N GLU A 95 -16.42 -8.29 4.68
CA GLU A 95 -15.04 -8.37 5.18
C GLU A 95 -14.32 -9.65 4.76
N VAL A 96 -15.09 -10.71 4.52
CA VAL A 96 -14.62 -11.99 3.97
C VAL A 96 -14.14 -11.84 2.50
N GLU A 97 -14.62 -10.82 1.79
CA GLU A 97 -14.28 -10.55 0.39
C GLU A 97 -13.00 -9.71 0.24
N ASN A 98 -12.80 -8.71 1.11
CA ASN A 98 -11.51 -7.98 1.21
C ASN A 98 -10.37 -8.93 1.59
N LEU A 99 -10.69 -9.85 2.51
CA LEU A 99 -9.87 -10.98 2.89
C LEU A 99 -9.59 -11.89 1.70
N LEU A 100 -10.61 -12.22 0.90
CA LEU A 100 -10.42 -12.90 -0.38
C LEU A 100 -9.53 -12.07 -1.30
N GLN A 101 -9.68 -10.77 -1.52
CA GLN A 101 -8.76 -10.00 -2.40
C GLN A 101 -7.30 -9.96 -1.91
N GLU A 102 -7.04 -10.08 -0.61
CA GLU A 102 -5.67 -10.28 -0.08
C GLU A 102 -5.16 -11.72 -0.26
N ILE A 103 -6.07 -12.70 -0.37
CA ILE A 103 -5.81 -14.14 -0.57
C ILE A 103 -5.88 -14.57 -2.05
N VAL A 104 -6.66 -13.88 -2.89
CA VAL A 104 -7.17 -14.22 -4.23
C VAL A 104 -6.16 -13.77 -5.28
N GLY A 105 -4.96 -14.30 -5.12
CA GLY A 105 -4.22 -14.80 -6.26
C GLY A 105 -4.83 -16.10 -6.81
N LEU A 106 -6.16 -16.26 -6.93
CA LEU A 106 -6.84 -17.50 -7.37
C LEU A 106 -8.20 -17.17 -8.02
N HIS A 107 -8.31 -16.91 -9.33
CA HIS A 107 -8.45 -17.91 -10.42
C HIS A 107 -8.53 -17.17 -11.78
N PRO A 108 -8.30 -17.78 -12.98
CA PRO A 108 -7.60 -18.99 -13.40
C PRO A 108 -6.20 -18.71 -14.02
N SER A 109 -5.73 -17.45 -14.02
CA SER A 109 -4.39 -16.99 -14.46
C SER A 109 -3.62 -16.31 -13.31
N SER A 110 -3.66 -16.89 -12.12
CA SER A 110 -3.10 -16.34 -10.87
C SER A 110 -1.66 -15.84 -10.98
N TRP A 111 -0.84 -16.51 -11.79
CA TRP A 111 0.52 -16.08 -12.10
C TRP A 111 0.55 -14.84 -13.00
N THR A 112 -0.26 -14.80 -14.06
CA THR A 112 -0.35 -13.63 -14.95
C THR A 112 -0.85 -12.41 -14.20
N LEU A 113 -1.88 -12.53 -13.37
CA LEU A 113 -2.36 -11.40 -12.57
C LEU A 113 -1.29 -10.95 -11.56
N PHE A 114 -0.59 -11.89 -10.93
CA PHE A 114 0.54 -11.61 -10.05
C PHE A 114 1.69 -10.89 -10.77
N GLU A 115 2.13 -11.38 -11.93
CA GLU A 115 3.18 -10.77 -12.74
C GLU A 115 2.78 -9.35 -13.15
N LYS A 116 1.57 -9.19 -13.69
CA LYS A 116 1.07 -7.90 -14.18
C LYS A 116 0.88 -6.90 -13.04
N THR A 117 0.42 -7.35 -11.89
CA THR A 117 0.35 -6.53 -10.67
C THR A 117 1.74 -6.13 -10.20
N SER A 118 2.69 -7.06 -10.16
CA SER A 118 4.07 -6.80 -9.73
C SER A 118 4.78 -5.83 -10.67
N GLU A 119 4.59 -5.99 -11.98
CA GLU A 119 5.08 -5.05 -13.00
C GLU A 119 4.50 -3.64 -12.78
N THR A 120 3.19 -3.51 -12.52
CA THR A 120 2.56 -2.21 -12.25
C THR A 120 3.08 -1.58 -10.96
N ILE A 121 3.18 -2.36 -9.87
CA ILE A 121 3.77 -1.92 -8.59
C ILE A 121 5.18 -1.36 -8.81
N PHE A 122 6.03 -2.12 -9.51
CA PHE A 122 7.40 -1.72 -9.80
C PHE A 122 7.45 -0.43 -10.62
N ARG A 123 6.65 -0.33 -11.70
CA ARG A 123 6.59 0.88 -12.54
C ARG A 123 6.09 2.11 -11.78
N LEU A 124 5.07 1.96 -10.93
CA LEU A 124 4.58 3.06 -10.08
C LEU A 124 5.66 3.53 -9.12
N ALA A 125 6.31 2.58 -8.41
CA ALA A 125 7.39 2.92 -7.49
C ALA A 125 8.60 3.56 -8.19
N GLN A 126 8.92 3.12 -9.41
CA GLN A 126 10.01 3.68 -10.22
C GLN A 126 9.74 5.13 -10.64
N ARG A 127 8.48 5.48 -10.95
CA ARG A 127 8.08 6.84 -11.32
C ARG A 127 8.12 7.84 -10.16
N GLY A 128 7.93 7.37 -8.93
CA GLY A 128 7.99 8.21 -7.74
C GLY A 128 6.67 8.85 -7.33
N HIS A 129 6.69 9.48 -6.15
CA HIS A 129 5.56 10.18 -5.55
C HIS A 129 4.33 9.28 -5.38
N VAL A 130 4.57 8.02 -5.01
CA VAL A 130 3.51 7.07 -4.71
C VAL A 130 3.69 6.47 -3.32
N ILE A 131 2.57 6.16 -2.67
CA ILE A 131 2.49 5.33 -1.47
C ILE A 131 1.81 4.04 -1.88
N LEU A 132 2.52 2.92 -1.83
CA LEU A 132 1.99 1.60 -2.18
C LEU A 132 1.75 0.78 -0.91
N VAL A 133 0.52 0.36 -0.67
CA VAL A 133 0.15 -0.40 0.55
C VAL A 133 -0.01 -1.89 0.22
N GLY A 134 0.69 -2.74 0.97
CA GLY A 134 0.56 -4.19 0.89
C GLY A 134 1.15 -4.83 -0.38
N ARG A 135 0.52 -5.94 -0.82
CA ARG A 135 0.84 -6.69 -2.06
C ARG A 135 2.33 -7.03 -2.26
N ALA A 136 3.08 -7.24 -1.17
CA ALA A 136 4.52 -7.45 -1.18
C ALA A 136 5.33 -6.36 -1.91
N ALA A 137 4.81 -5.12 -1.99
CA ALA A 137 5.48 -4.01 -2.65
C ALA A 137 6.89 -3.74 -2.06
N ASN A 138 7.08 -4.00 -0.77
CA ASN A 138 8.39 -3.91 -0.12
C ASN A 138 9.43 -4.90 -0.69
N ILE A 139 9.00 -6.08 -1.14
CA ILE A 139 9.87 -7.10 -1.74
C ILE A 139 10.06 -6.79 -3.24
N ILE A 140 8.96 -6.52 -3.94
CA ILE A 140 8.96 -6.20 -5.38
C ILE A 140 9.87 -5.00 -5.69
N CYS A 141 9.85 -3.99 -4.83
CA CYS A 141 10.56 -2.74 -5.04
C CYS A 141 11.93 -2.67 -4.33
N ALA A 142 12.42 -3.76 -3.73
CA ALA A 142 13.64 -3.76 -2.91
C ALA A 142 14.90 -3.29 -3.66
N GLY A 143 14.94 -3.46 -4.99
CA GLY A 143 16.05 -3.00 -5.83
C GLY A 143 16.03 -1.52 -6.21
N LEU A 144 14.98 -0.77 -5.85
CA LEU A 144 14.84 0.64 -6.21
C LEU A 144 15.44 1.55 -5.13
N PRO A 145 16.53 2.28 -5.41
CA PRO A 145 17.24 3.07 -4.39
C PRO A 145 16.43 4.24 -3.83
N GLN A 146 15.36 4.67 -4.53
CA GLN A 146 14.45 5.74 -4.11
C GLN A 146 13.23 5.25 -3.32
N VAL A 147 13.13 3.96 -3.01
CA VAL A 147 11.97 3.43 -2.29
C VAL A 147 12.23 3.43 -0.80
N PHE A 148 11.31 4.02 -0.04
CA PHE A 148 11.34 4.02 1.42
C PHE A 148 10.35 2.99 1.97
N SER A 149 10.87 1.91 2.56
CA SER A 149 10.07 0.78 3.06
C SER A 149 9.72 0.90 4.54
N VAL A 150 8.42 0.81 4.84
CA VAL A 150 7.83 0.97 6.18
C VAL A 150 7.01 -0.28 6.54
N ARG A 151 7.12 -0.74 7.79
CA ARG A 151 6.20 -1.75 8.36
C ARG A 151 5.46 -1.18 9.56
N LEU A 152 4.14 -1.32 9.60
CA LEU A 152 3.32 -1.04 10.79
C LEU A 152 3.02 -2.35 11.54
N ILE A 153 3.28 -2.34 12.85
CA ILE A 153 2.98 -3.46 13.76
C ILE A 153 2.24 -2.95 14.99
N GLY A 154 1.59 -3.86 15.72
CA GLY A 154 0.91 -3.49 16.96
C GLY A 154 0.67 -4.70 17.85
N SER A 155 0.43 -4.46 19.14
CA SER A 155 0.11 -5.56 20.05
C SER A 155 -1.19 -6.21 19.61
N TYR A 156 -1.21 -7.54 19.61
CA TYR A 156 -2.35 -8.33 19.14
C TYR A 156 -3.68 -7.87 19.73
N LYS A 157 -3.73 -7.68 21.05
CA LYS A 157 -4.93 -7.22 21.76
C LYS A 157 -5.45 -5.88 21.21
N VAL A 158 -4.57 -4.90 21.02
CA VAL A 158 -4.94 -3.56 20.51
C VAL A 158 -5.45 -3.65 19.07
N ARG A 159 -4.82 -4.49 18.24
CA ARG A 159 -5.25 -4.71 16.85
C ARG A 159 -6.63 -5.37 16.78
N VAL A 160 -6.89 -6.38 17.61
CA VAL A 160 -8.20 -7.03 17.71
C VAL A 160 -9.28 -6.07 18.21
N GLU A 161 -9.00 -5.30 19.27
CA GLU A 161 -9.93 -4.28 19.77
C GLU A 161 -10.23 -3.21 18.72
N TYR A 162 -9.23 -2.79 17.94
CA TYR A 162 -9.45 -1.85 16.84
C TYR A 162 -10.39 -2.43 15.79
N ILE A 163 -10.11 -3.65 15.29
CA ILE A 163 -10.94 -4.34 14.31
C ILE A 163 -12.36 -4.54 14.83
N GLN A 164 -12.52 -5.00 16.07
CA GLN A 164 -13.81 -5.17 16.72
C GLN A 164 -14.63 -3.88 16.66
N ASN A 165 -14.02 -2.76 17.01
CA ASN A 165 -14.69 -1.46 17.05
C ASN A 165 -14.97 -0.87 15.66
N SER A 166 -14.05 -1.06 14.70
CA SER A 166 -14.17 -0.52 13.35
C SER A 166 -15.20 -1.28 12.52
N LEU A 167 -15.23 -2.61 12.66
CA LEU A 167 -16.05 -3.52 11.87
C LEU A 167 -17.35 -3.95 12.58
N LYS A 168 -17.52 -3.54 13.84
CA LYS A 168 -18.69 -3.90 14.68
C LYS A 168 -18.87 -5.42 14.83
N LEU A 169 -17.74 -6.13 14.93
CA LEU A 169 -17.69 -7.57 15.12
C LEU A 169 -17.75 -7.99 16.59
N SER A 170 -18.00 -9.28 16.84
CA SER A 170 -17.68 -9.89 18.13
C SER A 170 -16.16 -9.92 18.36
N TYR A 171 -15.72 -10.14 19.60
CA TYR A 171 -14.29 -10.26 19.89
C TYR A 171 -13.68 -11.47 19.17
N GLU A 172 -14.40 -12.59 19.16
CA GLU A 172 -14.00 -13.83 18.51
C GLU A 172 -13.88 -13.67 17.00
N ASP A 173 -14.84 -12.98 16.36
CA ASP A 173 -14.80 -12.71 14.93
C ASP A 173 -13.68 -11.73 14.58
N ALA A 174 -13.48 -10.68 15.37
CA ALA A 174 -12.36 -9.75 15.19
C ALA A 174 -11.00 -10.45 15.33
N ARG A 175 -10.89 -11.39 16.28
CA ARG A 175 -9.70 -12.23 16.47
C ARG A 175 -9.44 -13.09 15.24
N ALA A 176 -10.46 -13.83 14.79
CA ALA A 176 -10.37 -14.67 13.59
C ALA A 176 -10.00 -13.85 12.35
N TYR A 177 -10.55 -12.64 12.21
CA TYR A 177 -10.25 -11.72 11.13
C TYR A 177 -8.77 -11.30 11.13
N VAL A 178 -8.24 -10.89 12.28
CA VAL A 178 -6.83 -10.51 12.44
C VAL A 178 -5.89 -11.68 12.11
N ASP A 179 -6.12 -12.83 12.73
CA ASP A 179 -5.30 -14.04 12.52
C ASP A 179 -5.28 -14.43 11.04
N HIS A 180 -6.44 -14.33 10.40
CA HIS A 180 -6.59 -14.73 9.02
C HIS A 180 -5.86 -13.79 8.06
N LEU A 181 -6.01 -12.47 8.22
CA LEU A 181 -5.30 -11.50 7.36
C LEU A 181 -3.79 -11.56 7.55
N ASP A 182 -3.31 -11.64 8.80
CA ASP A 182 -1.87 -11.76 9.08
C ASP A 182 -1.32 -13.07 8.46
N GLY A 183 -2.05 -14.18 8.61
CA GLY A 183 -1.71 -15.47 8.00
C GLY A 183 -1.73 -15.43 6.47
N ALA A 184 -2.73 -14.80 5.86
CA ALA A 184 -2.84 -14.62 4.42
C ALA A 184 -1.66 -13.82 3.85
N ARG A 185 -1.32 -12.69 4.48
CA ARG A 185 -0.19 -11.84 4.07
C ARG A 185 1.14 -12.59 4.18
N LYS A 186 1.33 -13.37 5.25
CA LYS A 186 2.50 -14.22 5.43
C LYS A 186 2.58 -15.31 4.37
N GLY A 187 1.47 -16.01 4.15
CA GLY A 187 1.35 -17.04 3.12
C GLY A 187 1.63 -16.50 1.72
N TYR A 188 1.16 -15.29 1.40
CA TYR A 188 1.41 -14.64 0.11
C TYR A 188 2.91 -14.39 -0.12
N ALA A 189 3.61 -13.77 0.84
CA ALA A 189 5.05 -13.52 0.68
C ALA A 189 5.86 -14.81 0.60
N GLN A 190 5.54 -15.81 1.44
CA GLN A 190 6.21 -17.09 1.41
C GLN A 190 5.99 -17.81 0.08
N LYS A 191 4.76 -17.81 -0.44
CA LYS A 191 4.40 -18.53 -1.67
C LYS A 191 5.03 -17.91 -2.92
N TYR A 192 5.02 -16.59 -3.05
CA TYR A 192 5.41 -15.90 -4.28
C TYR A 192 6.86 -15.40 -4.27
N PHE A 193 7.43 -15.18 -3.09
CA PHE A 193 8.76 -14.59 -2.93
C PHE A 193 9.70 -15.42 -2.06
N ASN A 194 9.20 -16.48 -1.40
CA ASN A 194 9.97 -17.27 -0.43
C ASN A 194 10.57 -16.42 0.70
N GLU A 195 9.84 -15.38 1.11
CA GLU A 195 10.26 -14.40 2.13
C GLU A 195 9.36 -14.44 3.37
N ASP A 196 9.96 -14.22 4.55
CA ASP A 196 9.21 -14.00 5.79
C ASP A 196 8.91 -12.50 5.95
N ILE A 197 7.63 -12.13 5.91
CA ILE A 197 7.21 -10.73 6.08
C ILE A 197 7.57 -10.14 7.45
N ASP A 198 7.89 -10.99 8.43
CA ASP A 198 8.31 -10.54 9.75
C ASP A 198 9.82 -10.28 9.83
N ASN A 199 10.59 -10.57 8.77
CA ASN A 199 12.01 -10.25 8.69
C ASN A 199 12.20 -8.72 8.71
N PRO A 200 12.83 -8.16 9.77
CA PRO A 200 13.01 -6.71 9.89
C PRO A 200 13.92 -6.14 8.81
N LEU A 201 14.77 -6.96 8.16
CA LEU A 201 15.67 -6.53 7.10
C LEU A 201 14.95 -6.16 5.79
N LEU A 202 13.66 -6.46 5.65
CA LEU A 202 12.84 -6.07 4.49
C LEU A 202 12.34 -4.62 4.56
N TYR A 203 12.64 -3.90 5.65
CA TYR A 203 12.09 -2.59 5.96
C TYR A 203 13.19 -1.63 6.40
N HIS A 204 13.07 -0.37 6.00
CA HIS A 204 13.93 0.69 6.54
C HIS A 204 13.49 1.07 7.96
N ILE A 205 12.17 1.08 8.21
CA ILE A 205 11.60 1.35 9.52
C ILE A 205 10.44 0.39 9.84
N THR A 206 10.38 -0.07 11.08
CA THR A 206 9.22 -0.77 11.65
C THR A 206 8.66 0.07 12.79
N ILE A 207 7.39 0.43 12.70
CA ILE A 207 6.72 1.31 13.67
C ILE A 207 5.70 0.49 14.45
N HIS A 208 5.86 0.48 15.76
CA HIS A 208 4.86 -0.06 16.68
C HIS A 208 3.80 1.00 16.99
N THR A 209 2.55 0.71 16.64
CA THR A 209 1.50 1.74 16.56
C THR A 209 0.77 2.00 17.86
N ASP A 210 0.90 1.16 18.89
CA ASP A 210 -0.01 1.19 20.05
C ASP A 210 -0.01 2.51 20.84
N ARG A 211 1.12 3.22 20.86
CA ARG A 211 1.30 4.43 21.70
C ARG A 211 1.30 5.73 20.91
N PHE A 212 1.07 5.66 19.61
CA PHE A 212 1.16 6.83 18.73
C PHE A 212 -0.18 7.10 18.06
N THR A 213 -0.52 8.38 17.95
CA THR A 213 -1.67 8.80 17.14
C THR A 213 -1.35 8.63 15.66
N ASP A 214 -2.40 8.59 14.83
CA ASP A 214 -2.23 8.46 13.38
C ASP A 214 -1.46 9.65 12.81
N ASP A 215 -1.71 10.87 13.32
CA ASP A 215 -0.98 12.08 12.96
C ASP A 215 0.51 11.99 13.29
N TYR A 216 0.84 11.44 14.47
CA TYR A 216 2.23 11.27 14.87
C TYR A 216 2.96 10.27 13.97
N ILE A 217 2.33 9.13 13.68
CA ILE A 217 2.91 8.10 12.80
C ILE A 217 3.08 8.66 11.38
N ALA A 218 2.07 9.35 10.85
CA ALA A 218 2.14 9.99 9.54
C ALA A 218 3.27 11.03 9.47
N SER A 219 3.42 11.89 10.49
CA SER A 219 4.53 12.84 10.56
C SER A 219 5.88 12.14 10.63
N LEU A 220 6.00 11.09 11.45
CA LEU A 220 7.24 10.32 11.59
C LEU A 220 7.69 9.72 10.24
N ILE A 221 6.75 9.15 9.49
CA ILE A 221 7.03 8.61 8.15
C ILE A 221 7.40 9.75 7.19
N ALA A 222 6.63 10.84 7.16
CA ALA A 222 6.88 11.97 6.27
C ALA A 222 8.26 12.61 6.50
N ASP A 223 8.63 12.82 7.76
CA ASP A 223 9.93 13.37 8.12
C ASP A 223 11.07 12.40 7.78
N GLY A 224 10.86 11.09 7.98
CA GLY A 224 11.78 10.05 7.55
C GLY A 224 12.01 10.06 6.04
N VAL A 225 10.95 10.26 5.25
CA VAL A 225 11.03 10.36 3.78
C VAL A 225 11.79 11.61 3.34
N VAL A 226 11.53 12.77 3.94
CA VAL A 226 12.27 14.00 3.64
C VAL A 226 13.74 13.87 4.01
N ALA A 227 14.07 13.23 5.14
CA ALA A 227 15.44 12.95 5.52
C ALA A 227 16.12 11.97 4.53
N PHE A 228 15.40 10.93 4.11
CA PHE A 228 15.87 9.97 3.12
C PHE A 228 16.14 10.63 1.76
N GLN A 229 15.25 11.52 1.29
CA GLN A 229 15.47 12.33 0.08
C GLN A 229 16.77 13.14 0.16
N LYS A 230 17.00 13.84 1.27
CA LYS A 230 18.24 14.60 1.49
C LYS A 230 19.47 13.69 1.48
N TYR A 231 19.36 12.50 2.07
CA TYR A 231 20.42 11.49 2.02
C TYR A 231 20.71 11.02 0.59
N LEU A 232 19.69 10.77 -0.23
CA LEU A 232 19.88 10.40 -1.64
C LEU A 232 20.52 11.54 -2.45
N ILE A 233 20.18 12.80 -2.15
CA ILE A 233 20.80 13.98 -2.79
C ILE A 233 22.27 14.10 -2.42
N SER A 234 22.65 13.83 -1.16
CA SER A 234 24.04 13.96 -0.71
C SER A 234 24.96 12.85 -1.23
N LYS A 235 24.41 11.82 -1.86
CA LYS A 235 25.14 10.75 -2.55
C LYS A 235 25.35 11.03 -4.05
N LYS A 236 24.87 12.18 -4.57
CA LYS A 236 25.26 12.72 -5.88
C LYS A 236 26.74 13.08 -5.89
#